data_AF-A0A7Y3EG13-F1
#
_entry.id   AF-A0A7Y3EG13-F1
#
_cell.length_a   1.000
_cell.length_b   1.000
_cell.length_c   1.000
_cell.angle_alpha   90.00
_cell.angle_beta   90.00
_cell.angle_gamma   90.00
#
_symmetry.space_group_name_H-M   'P 1'
#
loop_
_entity.id
_entity.type
_entity.pdbx_description
1 polymer ?
#
loop_
_entity_poly.entity_id
_entity_poly.type
_entity_poly.pdbx_seq_one_letter_code
_entity_poly.pdbx_strand_id
1 'polypeptide(L)'
;MTTLLFILLAVNTAALAVVWVLYRRARKAQKQRRVEAPNSQYKSPYVLDLEARDRWESLDLSLLHEVNREEVELVLAKLRATNVRALTPRERAFLDRMVEAEQRARKSARRRASRHDDGPAPRPAAGTP
;
A
#
# COMPACT_ATOMS: atom_id res chain seq x y z
N MET A 1 30.50 -9.21 60.33
CA MET A 1 30.36 -8.07 59.41
C MET A 1 30.59 -8.46 57.95
N THR A 2 31.69 -9.15 57.63
CA THR A 2 32.02 -9.60 56.26
C THR A 2 31.06 -10.68 55.72
N THR A 3 30.61 -11.62 56.55
CA THR A 3 29.70 -12.72 56.16
C THR A 3 28.35 -12.22 55.64
N LEU A 4 27.76 -11.22 56.30
CA LEU A 4 26.51 -10.61 55.87
C LEU A 4 26.67 -9.89 54.52
N LEU A 5 27.82 -9.26 54.29
CA LEU A 5 28.15 -8.61 53.01
C LEU A 5 28.23 -9.62 51.87
N PHE A 6 28.86 -10.78 52.09
CA PHE A 6 28.91 -11.85 51.08
C PHE A 6 27.54 -12.45 50.78
N ILE A 7 26.70 -12.62 51.81
CA ILE A 7 25.32 -13.11 51.63
C ILE A 7 24.51 -12.09 50.80
N LEU A 8 24.60 -10.81 51.11
CA LEU A 8 23.88 -9.74 50.39
C LEU A 8 24.36 -9.62 48.94
N LEU A 9 25.66 -9.82 48.71
CA LEU A 9 26.25 -9.86 47.37
C LEU A 9 25.75 -11.08 46.58
N ALA A 10 25.72 -12.26 47.19
CA ALA A 10 25.24 -13.49 46.56
C ALA A 10 23.74 -13.41 46.20
N VAL A 11 22.93 -12.79 47.05
CA VAL A 11 21.50 -12.58 46.78
C VAL A 11 21.29 -11.60 45.62
N ASN A 12 22.06 -10.51 45.56
CA ASN A 12 21.98 -9.56 44.45
C ASN A 12 22.42 -10.17 43.11
N THR A 13 23.51 -10.94 43.11
CA THR A 13 23.98 -11.59 41.87
C THR A 13 23.00 -12.65 41.39
N ALA A 14 22.39 -13.42 42.30
CA ALA A 14 21.32 -14.35 41.97
C ALA A 14 20.09 -13.63 41.40
N ALA A 15 19.66 -12.52 42.00
CA ALA A 15 18.53 -11.72 41.50
C ALA A 15 18.80 -11.18 40.09
N LEU A 16 20.00 -10.64 39.85
CA LEU A 16 20.41 -10.17 38.52
C LEU A 16 20.44 -11.29 37.47
N ALA A 17 20.93 -12.48 37.86
CA ALA A 17 20.95 -13.63 36.97
C ALA A 17 19.53 -14.09 36.59
N VAL A 18 18.59 -14.12 37.56
CA VAL A 18 17.18 -14.47 37.31
C VAL A 18 16.54 -13.47 36.36
N VAL A 19 16.72 -12.17 36.59
CA VAL A 19 16.20 -11.11 35.71
C VAL A 19 16.76 -11.26 34.29
N TRP A 20 18.06 -11.53 34.16
CA TRP A 20 18.70 -11.74 32.85
C TRP A 20 18.14 -12.96 32.11
N VAL A 21 17.91 -14.08 32.80
CA VAL A 21 17.32 -15.29 32.21
C VAL A 21 15.88 -15.03 31.74
N LEU A 22 15.06 -14.37 32.55
CA LEU A 22 13.69 -14.02 32.19
C LEU A 22 13.65 -13.06 30.99
N TYR A 23 14.51 -12.04 30.98
CA TYR A 23 14.64 -11.11 29.85
C TYR A 23 15.04 -11.82 28.57
N ARG A 24 15.98 -12.77 28.65
CA ARG A 24 16.45 -13.55 27.51
C ARG A 24 15.37 -14.52 26.99
N ARG A 25 14.56 -15.11 27.86
CA ARG A 25 13.38 -15.93 27.48
C ARG A 25 12.30 -15.08 26.81
N ALA A 26 12.00 -13.89 27.34
CA ALA A 26 11.02 -12.96 26.76
C ALA A 26 11.43 -12.48 25.35
N ARG A 27 12.71 -12.17 25.13
CA ARG A 27 13.23 -11.83 23.79
C ARG A 27 13.09 -12.98 22.79
N LYS A 28 13.28 -14.23 23.21
CA LYS A 28 13.07 -15.40 22.33
C LYS A 28 11.60 -15.58 21.97
N ALA A 29 10.68 -15.40 22.93
CA ALA A 29 9.24 -15.49 22.68
C ALA A 29 8.73 -14.40 21.73
N GLN A 30 9.24 -13.17 21.82
CA GLN A 30 8.88 -12.11 20.88
C GLN A 30 9.41 -12.34 19.47
N LYS A 31 10.59 -12.98 19.32
CA LYS A 31 11.11 -13.39 18.00
C LYS A 31 10.26 -14.47 17.35
N GLN A 32 9.73 -15.42 18.12
CA GLN A 32 8.81 -16.45 17.61
C GLN A 32 7.45 -15.87 17.22
N ARG A 33 6.90 -14.94 18.00
CA ARG A 33 5.64 -14.23 17.66
C ARG A 33 5.72 -13.38 16.39
N ARG A 34 6.92 -12.95 15.96
CA ARG A 34 7.12 -12.27 14.67
C ARG A 34 7.06 -13.23 13.48
N VAL A 35 7.34 -14.51 13.68
CA VAL A 35 7.21 -15.55 12.63
C VAL A 35 5.75 -15.94 12.43
N GLU A 36 4.93 -15.78 13.47
CA GLU A 36 3.47 -15.94 13.44
C GLU A 36 2.72 -14.65 13.05
N ALA A 37 3.41 -13.61 12.58
CA ALA A 37 2.71 -12.56 11.86
C ALA A 37 1.98 -13.25 10.70
N PRO A 38 0.64 -13.13 10.59
CA PRO A 38 -0.11 -13.80 9.54
C PRO A 38 0.57 -13.47 8.23
N ASN A 39 0.74 -14.49 7.38
CA ASN A 39 1.40 -14.40 6.09
C ASN A 39 0.65 -13.40 5.18
N SER A 40 0.77 -12.09 5.44
CA SER A 40 0.15 -10.98 4.71
C SER A 40 0.72 -10.88 3.31
N GLN A 41 1.82 -11.58 3.05
CA GLN A 41 2.57 -11.54 1.81
C GLN A 41 2.09 -12.57 0.79
N TYR A 42 1.38 -13.62 1.20
CA TYR A 42 1.01 -14.71 0.30
C TYR A 42 -0.44 -14.58 -0.15
N LYS A 43 -0.67 -13.70 -1.14
CA LYS A 43 -1.92 -13.71 -1.89
C LYS A 43 -1.93 -14.92 -2.82
N SER A 44 -3.03 -15.68 -2.83
CA SER A 44 -3.16 -16.77 -3.79
C SER A 44 -3.17 -16.21 -5.22
N PRO A 45 -2.71 -16.97 -6.23
CA PRO A 45 -2.78 -16.55 -7.62
C PRO A 45 -4.19 -16.14 -8.06
N TYR A 46 -5.21 -16.79 -7.50
CA TYR A 46 -6.61 -16.45 -7.74
C TYR A 46 -7.00 -15.06 -7.21
N VAL A 47 -6.54 -14.70 -6.00
CA VAL A 47 -6.79 -13.37 -5.42
C VAL A 47 -6.09 -12.29 -6.24
N LEU A 48 -4.86 -12.56 -6.71
CA LEU A 48 -4.15 -11.63 -7.60
C LEU A 48 -4.88 -11.44 -8.93
N ASP A 49 -5.40 -12.51 -9.51
CA ASP A 49 -6.21 -12.45 -10.75
C ASP A 49 -7.49 -11.63 -10.50
N LEU A 50 -8.17 -11.82 -9.37
CA LEU A 50 -9.37 -11.06 -9.02
C LEU A 50 -9.05 -9.56 -8.84
N GLU A 51 -7.99 -9.23 -8.10
CA GLU A 51 -7.55 -7.83 -7.93
C GLU A 51 -7.11 -7.18 -9.26
N ALA A 52 -6.49 -7.94 -10.16
CA ALA A 52 -6.15 -7.45 -11.49
C ALA A 52 -7.40 -7.14 -12.31
N ARG A 53 -8.37 -8.06 -12.29
CA ARG A 53 -9.67 -7.87 -12.96
C ARG A 53 -10.40 -6.65 -12.43
N ASP A 54 -10.54 -6.51 -11.12
CA ASP A 54 -11.25 -5.38 -10.50
C ASP A 54 -10.60 -4.05 -10.88
N ARG A 55 -9.26 -3.98 -10.86
CA ARG A 55 -8.53 -2.78 -11.29
C ARG A 55 -8.82 -2.44 -12.75
N TRP A 56 -8.77 -3.40 -13.66
CA TRP A 56 -9.02 -3.13 -15.08
C TRP A 56 -10.48 -2.81 -15.38
N GLU A 57 -11.45 -3.45 -14.69
CA GLU A 57 -12.87 -3.13 -14.85
C GLU A 57 -13.24 -1.75 -14.30
N SER A 58 -12.47 -1.23 -13.33
CA SER A 58 -12.67 0.10 -12.74
C SER A 58 -12.14 1.29 -13.58
N LEU A 59 -11.56 1.02 -14.75
CA LEU A 59 -11.01 2.05 -15.63
C LEU A 59 -12.09 3.05 -16.07
N ASP A 60 -11.82 4.33 -15.84
CA ASP A 60 -12.63 5.41 -16.39
C ASP A 60 -12.21 5.70 -17.84
N LEU A 61 -12.95 5.10 -18.78
CA LEU A 61 -12.74 5.22 -20.22
C LEU A 61 -12.92 6.66 -20.73
N SER A 62 -13.61 7.53 -20.00
CA SER A 62 -13.82 8.92 -20.39
C SER A 62 -12.52 9.74 -20.38
N LEU A 63 -11.55 9.32 -19.56
CA LEU A 63 -10.24 9.96 -19.42
C LEU A 63 -9.20 9.43 -20.42
N LEU A 64 -9.53 8.36 -21.15
CA LEU A 64 -8.68 7.78 -22.18
C LEU A 64 -8.96 8.41 -23.55
N HIS A 65 -7.93 8.44 -24.40
CA HIS A 65 -8.06 8.85 -25.79
C HIS A 65 -8.91 7.84 -26.58
N GLU A 66 -9.71 8.29 -27.53
CA GLU A 66 -10.70 7.47 -28.27
C GLU A 66 -10.10 6.17 -28.82
N VAL A 67 -8.97 6.26 -29.54
CA VAL A 67 -8.26 5.08 -30.08
C VAL A 67 -7.91 4.05 -28.99
N ASN A 68 -7.52 4.49 -27.79
CA ASN A 68 -7.21 3.56 -26.70
C ASN A 68 -8.48 3.05 -26.03
N ARG A 69 -9.57 3.83 -26.03
CA ARG A 69 -10.86 3.42 -25.46
C ARG A 69 -11.40 2.20 -26.20
N GLU A 70 -11.48 2.25 -27.52
CA GLU A 70 -11.97 1.15 -28.35
C GLU A 70 -11.17 -0.15 -28.08
N GLU A 71 -9.85 -0.05 -28.07
CA GLU A 71 -8.96 -1.19 -27.78
C GLU A 71 -9.14 -1.74 -26.36
N VAL A 72 -9.28 -0.85 -25.36
CA VAL A 72 -9.56 -1.28 -23.98
C VAL A 72 -10.93 -1.97 -23.89
N GLU A 73 -11.94 -1.46 -24.58
CA GLU A 73 -13.27 -2.08 -24.61
C GLU A 73 -13.23 -3.49 -25.21
N LEU A 74 -12.50 -3.70 -26.31
CA LEU A 74 -12.31 -5.02 -26.91
C LEU A 74 -11.63 -5.99 -25.96
N VAL A 75 -10.54 -5.55 -25.30
CA VAL A 75 -9.81 -6.40 -24.36
C VAL A 75 -10.64 -6.68 -23.09
N LEU A 76 -11.41 -5.69 -22.60
CA LEU A 76 -12.31 -5.88 -21.47
C LEU A 76 -13.50 -6.78 -21.83
N ALA A 77 -14.02 -6.71 -23.05
CA ALA A 77 -15.06 -7.63 -23.52
C ALA A 77 -14.54 -9.07 -23.53
N LYS A 78 -13.31 -9.29 -24.02
CA LYS A 78 -12.64 -10.59 -23.94
C LYS A 78 -12.45 -11.06 -22.50
N LEU A 79 -12.03 -10.17 -21.60
CA LEU A 79 -11.87 -10.48 -20.17
C LEU A 79 -13.20 -10.90 -19.53
N ARG A 80 -14.30 -10.18 -19.80
CA ARG A 80 -15.65 -10.50 -19.29
C ARG A 80 -16.21 -11.82 -19.84
N ALA A 81 -15.94 -12.12 -21.11
CA ALA A 81 -16.35 -13.38 -21.73
C ALA A 81 -15.54 -14.59 -21.25
N THR A 82 -14.35 -14.36 -20.69
CA THR A 82 -13.42 -15.43 -20.30
C THR A 82 -12.92 -15.24 -18.87
N ASN A 83 -11.60 -15.12 -18.68
CA ASN A 83 -10.96 -14.86 -17.40
C ASN A 83 -9.60 -14.17 -17.62
N VAL A 84 -8.96 -13.71 -16.54
CA VAL A 84 -7.64 -13.07 -16.58
C VAL A 84 -6.57 -13.95 -17.24
N ARG A 85 -6.68 -15.27 -17.09
CA ARG A 85 -5.70 -16.22 -17.64
C ARG A 85 -5.78 -16.35 -19.16
N ALA A 86 -6.94 -16.11 -19.75
CA ALA A 86 -7.15 -16.12 -21.20
C ALA A 86 -6.58 -14.89 -21.92
N LEU A 87 -6.27 -13.82 -21.17
CA LEU A 87 -5.52 -12.69 -21.69
C LEU A 87 -4.05 -13.06 -21.88
N THR A 88 -3.51 -12.67 -23.02
CA THR A 88 -2.08 -12.75 -23.31
C THR A 88 -1.29 -11.81 -22.39
N PRO A 89 0.00 -12.08 -22.14
CA PRO A 89 0.85 -11.18 -21.36
C PRO A 89 0.86 -9.74 -21.91
N ARG A 90 0.77 -9.60 -23.24
CA ARG A 90 0.73 -8.30 -23.92
C ARG A 90 -0.55 -7.52 -23.61
N GLU A 91 -1.71 -8.19 -23.63
CA GLU A 91 -3.00 -7.58 -23.29
C GLU A 91 -3.04 -7.14 -21.83
N ARG A 92 -2.53 -7.96 -20.91
CA ARG A 92 -2.43 -7.58 -19.48
C ARG A 92 -1.54 -6.36 -19.29
N ALA A 93 -0.36 -6.37 -19.90
CA ALA A 93 0.56 -5.23 -19.84
C ALA A 93 -0.04 -3.97 -20.49
N PHE A 94 -0.89 -4.12 -21.51
CA PHE A 94 -1.62 -3.00 -22.10
C PHE A 94 -2.63 -2.40 -21.10
N LEU A 95 -3.47 -3.22 -20.47
CA LEU A 95 -4.42 -2.76 -19.45
C LEU A 95 -3.72 -2.10 -18.27
N ASP A 96 -2.60 -2.67 -17.80
CA ASP A 96 -1.81 -2.08 -16.72
C ASP A 96 -1.31 -0.66 -17.09
N ARG A 97 -0.82 -0.46 -18.32
CA ARG A 97 -0.44 0.88 -18.82
C ARG A 97 -1.62 1.84 -18.91
N MET A 98 -2.81 1.35 -19.24
CA MET A 98 -4.01 2.18 -19.29
C MET A 98 -4.46 2.61 -17.90
N VAL A 99 -4.34 1.75 -16.88
CA VAL A 99 -4.57 2.11 -15.47
C VAL A 99 -3.62 3.23 -15.05
N GLU A 100 -2.33 3.13 -15.38
CA GLU A 100 -1.39 4.21 -15.09
C GLU A 100 -1.72 5.51 -15.81
N ALA A 101 -2.15 5.43 -17.07
CA ALA A 101 -2.53 6.59 -17.87
C ALA A 101 -3.77 7.30 -17.29
N GLU A 102 -4.80 6.55 -16.92
CA GLU A 102 -6.03 7.03 -16.29
C GLU A 102 -5.72 7.73 -14.96
N GLN A 103 -4.90 7.12 -14.10
CA GLN A 103 -4.47 7.73 -12.84
C GLN A 103 -3.71 9.05 -13.05
N ARG A 104 -2.83 9.12 -14.06
CA ARG A 104 -2.11 10.36 -14.41
C ARG A 104 -3.05 11.45 -14.92
N ALA A 105 -4.02 11.09 -15.77
CA ALA A 105 -5.03 12.00 -16.28
C ALA A 105 -5.88 12.56 -15.12
N ARG A 106 -6.36 11.68 -14.24
CA ARG A 106 -7.16 12.04 -13.06
C ARG A 106 -6.40 12.97 -12.10
N LYS A 107 -5.13 12.65 -11.82
CA LYS A 107 -4.27 13.51 -10.97
C LYS A 107 -4.07 14.90 -11.59
N SER A 108 -3.92 14.97 -12.91
CA SER A 108 -3.76 16.24 -13.63
C SER A 108 -5.03 17.08 -13.60
N ALA A 109 -6.20 16.44 -13.79
CA ALA A 109 -7.50 17.10 -13.65
C ALA A 109 -7.70 17.67 -12.24
N ARG A 110 -7.39 16.89 -11.19
CA ARG A 110 -7.49 17.35 -9.79
C ARG A 110 -6.59 18.55 -9.50
N ARG A 111 -5.35 18.55 -10.01
CA ARG A 111 -4.42 19.69 -9.87
C ARG A 111 -4.93 20.95 -10.57
N ARG A 112 -5.60 20.80 -11.71
CA ARG A 112 -6.18 21.94 -12.43
C ARG A 112 -7.36 22.53 -11.66
N ALA A 113 -8.21 21.68 -11.08
CA ALA A 113 -9.33 22.12 -10.25
C ALA A 113 -8.85 22.90 -9.01
N SER A 114 -7.85 22.39 -8.28
CA SER A 114 -7.33 23.09 -7.09
C SER A 114 -6.69 24.45 -7.42
N ARG A 115 -6.04 24.59 -8.59
CA ARG A 115 -5.44 25.86 -9.01
C ARG A 115 -6.48 26.94 -9.33
N HIS A 116 -7.72 26.56 -9.61
CA HIS A 116 -8.79 27.50 -9.92
C HIS A 116 -9.40 28.13 -8.66
N ASP A 117 -9.42 27.41 -7.53
CA ASP A 117 -9.90 27.92 -6.23
C ASP A 117 -8.94 28.92 -5.59
N ASP A 118 -7.64 28.86 -5.90
CA ASP A 118 -6.63 29.83 -5.42
C ASP A 118 -6.60 31.12 -6.27
N GLY A 119 -7.71 31.50 -6.90
CA GLY A 119 -7.84 32.74 -7.67
C GLY A 119 -7.31 33.94 -6.86
N PRO A 120 -6.56 34.87 -7.48
CA PRO A 120 -5.91 35.95 -6.74
C PRO A 120 -6.97 36.72 -5.95
N ALA A 121 -6.74 36.84 -4.63
CA ALA A 121 -7.61 37.57 -3.72
C ALA A 121 -8.04 38.91 -4.35
N PRO A 122 -9.33 39.30 -4.25
CA PRO A 122 -9.80 40.55 -4.83
C PRO A 122 -8.89 41.68 -4.36
N ARG A 123 -8.20 42.33 -5.30
CA ARG A 123 -7.35 43.48 -5.01
C ARG A 123 -8.23 44.49 -4.27
N PRO A 124 -7.82 44.98 -3.08
CA PRO A 124 -8.59 46.00 -2.39
C PRO A 124 -8.74 47.17 -3.35
N ALA A 125 -9.99 47.54 -3.64
CA ALA A 125 -10.31 48.65 -4.51
C ALA A 125 -9.54 49.86 -3.99
N ALA A 126 -8.64 50.38 -4.83
CA ALA A 126 -7.90 51.58 -4.52
C ALA A 126 -8.91 52.71 -4.32
N GLY A 127 -9.05 53.14 -3.06
CA GLY A 127 -9.79 54.34 -2.70
C GLY A 127 -9.28 55.50 -3.54
N THR A 128 -10.16 56.05 -4.35
CA THR A 128 -9.94 57.31 -5.08
C THR A 128 -10.14 58.46 -4.07
N PRO A 129 -9.45 59.59 -4.26
CA PRO A 129 -8.93 60.47 -3.20
C PRO A 129 -9.98 61.30 -2.45
#